data_AF-A0A973XAZ6-F1
#
_entry.id   AF-A0A973XAZ6-F1
#
_cell.length_a   1.000
_cell.length_b   1.000
_cell.length_c   1.000
_cell.angle_alpha   90.00
_cell.angle_beta   90.00
_cell.angle_gamma   90.00
#
_symmetry.space_group_name_H-M   'P 1'
#
loop_
_entity.id
_entity.type
_entity.pdbx_description
1 polymer ?
#
loop_
_entity_poly.entity_id
_entity_poly.type
_entity_poly.pdbx_seq_one_letter_code
_entity_poly.pdbx_strand_id
1 'polypeptide(L)'
;MPTDSILTLKLPEGYAFADLKLRRCDDDAIDLDMDLVKTICTINGLNFDKVLQNPGPVVTSILTVWYKSHLAQGGAPDALMEELKTQGPRLN
;
A
#
# COMPACT_ATOMS: atom_id res chain seq x y z
N MET A 1 -22.67 8.95 6.19
CA MET A 1 -21.39 8.61 5.54
C MET A 1 -20.30 8.79 6.56
N PRO A 2 -19.65 7.73 7.08
CA PRO A 2 -18.56 7.93 8.02
C PRO A 2 -17.23 7.80 7.30
N THR A 3 -16.62 8.97 7.12
CA THR A 3 -15.19 9.21 7.32
C THR A 3 -14.22 8.47 6.41
N ASP A 4 -13.94 9.08 5.25
CA ASP A 4 -12.60 9.13 4.66
C ASP A 4 -11.64 9.74 5.71
N SER A 5 -11.32 8.97 6.75
CA SER A 5 -10.14 9.25 7.55
C SER A 5 -8.99 8.95 6.62
N ILE A 6 -8.51 9.97 5.91
CA ILE A 6 -7.22 9.93 5.24
C ILE A 6 -6.24 9.55 6.36
N LEU A 7 -5.90 8.27 6.42
CA LEU A 7 -4.85 7.75 7.27
C LEU A 7 -3.59 8.48 6.80
N THR A 8 -3.15 9.47 7.58
CA THR A 8 -1.87 10.14 7.37
C THR A 8 -0.76 9.16 7.76
N LEU A 9 -0.54 8.18 6.89
CA LEU A 9 0.44 7.14 7.08
C LEU A 9 1.82 7.72 6.77
N LYS A 10 2.70 7.73 7.77
CA LYS A 10 4.10 8.12 7.61
C LYS A 10 4.80 7.07 6.75
N LEU A 11 5.48 7.52 5.70
CA LEU A 11 6.30 6.67 4.85
C LEU A 11 7.74 6.68 5.36
N PRO A 12 8.49 5.57 5.22
CA PRO A 12 9.88 5.50 5.66
C PRO A 12 10.75 6.41 4.78
N GLU A 13 11.66 7.15 5.40
CA GLU A 13 12.62 7.99 4.68
C GLU A 13 13.67 7.14 3.95
N GLY A 14 14.11 7.60 2.78
CA GLY A 14 15.14 6.92 1.99
C GLY A 14 14.64 5.74 1.15
N TYR A 15 13.33 5.46 1.14
CA TYR A 15 12.72 4.43 0.31
C TYR A 15 11.83 5.05 -0.77
N ALA A 16 11.91 4.50 -1.98
CA ALA A 16 11.02 4.80 -3.09
C ALA A 16 9.86 3.80 -3.15
N PHE A 17 8.82 4.14 -3.92
CA PHE A 17 7.70 3.22 -4.14
C PHE A 17 8.15 1.88 -4.76
N ALA A 18 9.14 1.90 -5.64
CA ALA A 18 9.68 0.70 -6.28
C ALA A 18 10.31 -0.29 -5.26
N ASP A 19 10.74 0.18 -4.09
CA ASP A 19 11.32 -0.68 -3.05
C ASP A 19 10.29 -1.56 -2.36
N LEU A 20 8.99 -1.25 -2.48
CA LEU A 20 7.92 -2.16 -2.09
C LEU A 20 7.92 -3.45 -2.90
N LYS A 21 8.60 -3.49 -4.05
CA LYS A 21 8.64 -4.64 -4.98
C LYS A 21 7.25 -5.19 -5.27
N LEU A 22 6.28 -4.27 -5.40
CA LEU A 22 4.89 -4.62 -5.66
C LEU A 22 4.82 -5.41 -6.97
N ARG A 23 4.27 -6.61 -6.91
CA ARG A 23 4.09 -7.48 -8.07
C ARG A 23 2.80 -8.26 -7.96
N ARG A 24 2.29 -8.67 -9.12
CA ARG A 24 1.18 -9.61 -9.17
C ARG A 24 1.71 -11.03 -9.04
N CYS A 25 0.99 -11.83 -8.26
CA CYS A 25 1.21 -13.26 -8.11
C CYS A 25 0.12 -14.04 -8.84
N ASP A 26 0.27 -15.36 -8.82
CA ASP A 26 -0.78 -16.28 -9.24
C ASP A 26 -2.07 -16.02 -8.44
N ASP A 27 -3.22 -16.36 -9.03
CA ASP A 27 -4.57 -16.16 -8.46
C ASP A 27 -4.97 -14.69 -8.22
N ASP A 28 -4.45 -13.76 -9.03
CA ASP A 28 -4.70 -12.31 -8.94
C ASP A 28 -4.26 -11.67 -7.60
N ALA A 29 -3.50 -12.39 -6.78
CA ALA A 29 -2.93 -11.87 -5.55
C ALA A 29 -1.82 -10.85 -5.83
N ILE A 30 -1.52 -10.02 -4.83
CA ILE A 30 -0.37 -9.11 -4.85
C ILE A 30 0.66 -9.54 -3.84
N ASP A 31 1.92 -9.38 -4.19
CA ASP A 31 3.07 -9.61 -3.32
C ASP A 31 3.89 -8.32 -3.20
N LEU A 32 4.44 -8.10 -2.01
CA LEU A 32 5.16 -6.89 -1.64
C LEU A 32 6.14 -7.15 -0.51
N ASP A 33 7.07 -6.22 -0.32
CA ASP A 33 8.10 -6.31 0.71
C ASP A 33 7.51 -6.12 2.12
N MET A 34 7.27 -7.23 2.81
CA MET A 34 6.67 -7.25 4.14
C MET A 34 7.59 -6.68 5.24
N ASP A 35 8.91 -6.63 5.03
CA ASP A 35 9.82 -5.94 5.95
C ASP A 35 9.62 -4.42 5.88
N LEU A 36 9.31 -3.91 4.69
CA LEU A 36 8.97 -2.50 4.49
C LEU A 36 7.59 -2.17 5.08
N VAL A 37 6.61 -3.08 4.95
CA VAL A 37 5.32 -2.98 5.66
C VAL A 37 5.52 -2.94 7.17
N LYS A 38 6.37 -3.81 7.73
CA LYS A 38 6.69 -3.83 9.15
C LYS A 38 7.34 -2.52 9.62
N THR A 39 8.22 -1.97 8.80
CA THR A 39 8.87 -0.67 9.07
C THR A 39 7.83 0.45 9.13
N ILE A 40 6.92 0.50 8.15
CA ILE A 40 5.78 1.42 8.14
C ILE A 40 4.92 1.24 9.39
N CYS A 41 4.58 0.01 9.74
CA CYS A 41 3.78 -0.26 10.93
C CYS A 41 4.46 0.29 12.19
N THR A 42 5.77 0.08 12.32
CA THR A 42 6.56 0.53 13.47
C THR A 42 6.54 2.06 13.61
N ILE A 43 6.82 2.80 12.54
CA ILE A 43 6.85 4.28 12.58
C ILE A 43 5.48 4.93 12.76
N ASN A 44 4.40 4.18 12.46
CA ASN A 44 3.02 4.62 12.64
C ASN A 44 2.35 4.06 13.91
N GLY A 45 3.06 3.27 14.72
CA GLY A 45 2.50 2.65 15.93
C GLY A 45 1.43 1.58 15.65
N LEU A 46 1.43 0.98 14.46
CA LEU A 46 0.55 -0.12 14.08
C LEU A 46 1.13 -1.45 14.57
N ASN A 47 0.27 -2.35 15.04
CA ASN A 47 0.67 -3.69 15.46
C ASN A 47 0.81 -4.60 14.23
N PHE A 48 2.06 -4.90 13.84
CA PHE A 48 2.35 -5.74 12.69
C PHE A 48 1.79 -7.18 12.80
N ASP A 49 1.74 -7.76 14.00
CA ASP A 49 1.17 -9.11 14.19
C ASP A 49 -0.33 -9.13 13.84
N LYS A 50 -1.06 -8.04 14.14
CA LYS A 50 -2.46 -7.88 13.70
C LYS A 50 -2.57 -7.66 12.20
N VAL A 51 -1.59 -6.99 11.58
CA VAL A 51 -1.54 -6.82 10.12
C VAL A 51 -1.34 -8.16 9.44
N LEU A 52 -0.50 -9.04 9.96
CA LEU A 52 -0.32 -10.39 9.39
C LEU A 52 -1.60 -11.23 9.39
N GLN A 53 -2.49 -11.03 10.37
CA GLN A 53 -3.78 -11.71 10.44
C GLN A 53 -4.81 -11.18 9.43
N ASN A 54 -4.75 -9.89 9.11
CA ASN A 54 -5.63 -9.26 8.14
C ASN A 54 -4.90 -8.12 7.40
N PRO A 55 -4.07 -8.45 6.40
CA PRO A 55 -3.19 -7.47 5.78
C PRO A 55 -3.93 -6.50 4.86
N GLY A 56 -5.07 -6.91 4.29
CA GLY A 56 -5.80 -6.17 3.25
C GLY A 56 -5.99 -4.68 3.53
N PRO A 57 -6.57 -4.28 4.69
CA PRO A 57 -6.82 -2.87 4.98
C PRO A 57 -5.54 -2.02 5.09
N VAL A 58 -4.51 -2.54 5.75
CA VAL A 58 -3.26 -1.81 5.96
C VAL A 58 -2.44 -1.76 4.68
N VAL A 59 -2.32 -2.87 3.95
CA VAL A 59 -1.64 -2.92 2.64
C VAL A 59 -2.31 -1.95 1.66
N THR A 60 -3.65 -1.96 1.57
CA THR A 60 -4.39 -1.03 0.69
C THR A 60 -4.09 0.44 1.04
N SER A 61 -4.04 0.76 2.33
CA SER A 61 -3.72 2.12 2.80
C SER A 61 -2.29 2.52 2.44
N ILE A 62 -1.32 1.62 2.65
CA ILE A 62 0.08 1.84 2.29
C ILE A 62 0.22 2.10 0.79
N LEU A 63 -0.34 1.22 -0.04
CA LEU A 63 -0.25 1.34 -1.49
C LEU A 63 -0.87 2.66 -1.98
N THR A 64 -2.05 3.01 -1.46
CA THR A 64 -2.75 4.24 -1.85
C THR A 64 -1.94 5.48 -1.48
N VAL A 65 -1.46 5.58 -0.23
CA VAL A 65 -0.74 6.75 0.26
C VAL A 65 0.62 6.88 -0.42
N TRP A 66 1.38 5.78 -0.50
CA TRP A 66 2.71 5.80 -1.09
C TRP A 66 2.65 6.07 -2.59
N TYR A 67 1.74 5.42 -3.32
CA TYR A 67 1.61 5.65 -4.75
C TYR A 67 1.19 7.09 -5.08
N LYS A 68 0.27 7.67 -4.29
CA LYS A 68 -0.07 9.09 -4.41
C LYS A 68 1.12 10.00 -4.15
N SER A 69 1.95 9.69 -3.15
CA SER A 69 3.17 10.44 -2.85
C SER A 69 4.20 10.33 -3.98
N HIS A 70 4.39 9.12 -4.52
CA HIS A 70 5.27 8.83 -5.65
C HIS A 70 4.91 9.64 -6.89
N LEU A 71 3.63 9.66 -7.28
CA LEU A 71 3.14 10.48 -8.39
C LEU A 71 3.33 11.99 -8.13
N ALA A 72 3.05 12.46 -6.91
CA ALA A 72 3.22 13.87 -6.55
C ALA A 72 4.69 14.33 -6.60
N GLN A 73 5.64 13.40 -6.42
CA GLN A 73 7.08 13.65 -6.53
C GLN A 73 7.60 13.55 -7.99
N GLY A 74 6.70 13.36 -8.97
CA GLY A 74 7.07 13.20 -10.38
C GLY A 74 7.46 11.78 -10.77
N GLY A 75 7.18 10.79 -9.91
CA GLY A 75 7.36 9.38 -10.22
C GLY A 75 6.45 8.92 -11.36
N ALA A 76 6.93 7.98 -12.17
CA ALA A 76 6.14 7.42 -13.27
C ALA A 76 4.98 6.55 -12.72
N PRO A 77 3.83 6.51 -13.41
CA PRO A 77 2.73 5.61 -13.06
C PRO A 77 3.17 4.14 -13.03
N ASP A 78 2.67 3.41 -12.04
CA ASP A 78 2.90 1.97 -11.92
C ASP A 78 1.72 1.21 -12.51
N ALA A 79 2.00 0.28 -13.43
CA ALA A 79 0.96 -0.40 -14.20
C ALA A 79 0.02 -1.23 -13.31
N LEU A 80 0.56 -1.90 -12.27
CA LEU A 80 -0.22 -2.70 -11.35
C LEU A 80 -1.08 -1.81 -10.45
N MET A 81 -0.55 -0.70 -9.97
CA MET A 81 -1.36 0.28 -9.23
C MET A 81 -2.49 0.88 -10.06
N GLU A 82 -2.24 1.24 -11.32
CA GLU A 82 -3.29 1.74 -12.20
C GLU A 82 -4.35 0.68 -12.50
N GLU A 83 -3.95 -0.58 -12.62
CA GLU A 83 -4.89 -1.70 -12.74
C GLU A 83 -5.74 -1.85 -11.47
N LEU A 84 -5.12 -1.90 -10.28
CA LEU A 84 -5.83 -2.01 -9.00
C LEU A 84 -6.81 -0.86 -8.77
N LYS A 85 -6.46 0.37 -9.19
CA LYS A 85 -7.35 1.54 -9.16
C LYS A 85 -8.56 1.37 -10.07
N THR A 86 -8.38 0.70 -11.22
CA THR A 86 -9.43 0.47 -12.21
C THR A 86 -10.34 -0.70 -11.80
N GLN A 87 -9.80 -1.71 -11.13
CA GLN A 87 -10.51 -2.88 -10.60
C GLN A 87 -11.26 -2.60 -9.28
N GLY A 88 -11.76 -1.37 -9.08
CA GLY A 88 -12.57 -0.99 -7.92
C GLY A 88 -13.65 -2.02 -7.56
N PRO A 89 -14.14 -2.04 -6.30
CA PRO A 89 -14.75 -3.20 -5.66
C PRO A 89 -15.72 -3.89 -6.62
N ARG A 90 -15.32 -5.06 -7.15
CA ARG A 90 -16.23 -5.91 -7.92
C ARG A 90 -17.28 -6.41 -6.95
N LEU A 91 -18.35 -5.62 -6.81
CA LEU A 91 -19.61 -6.03 -6.21
C LEU A 91 -20.23 -7.06 -7.17
N ASN A 92 -19.87 -8.33 -6.97
CA ASN A 92 -20.64 -9.46 -7.46
C ASN A 92 -21.38 -10.08 -6.29
#